data_AF-A0AAV0ZCJ6-F1
#
_entry.id   AF-A0AAV0ZCJ6-F1
#
_cell.length_a   1.000
_cell.length_b   1.000
_cell.length_c   1.000
_cell.angle_alpha   90.00
_cell.angle_beta   90.00
_cell.angle_gamma   90.00
#
_symmetry.space_group_name_H-M   'P 1'
#
loop_
_entity.id
_entity.type
_entity.pdbx_description
1 polymer ?
#
loop_
_entity_poly.entity_id
_entity_poly.type
_entity_poly.pdbx_seq_one_letter_code
_entity_poly.pdbx_strand_id
1 'polypeptide(L)'
;MIEVGCKYRFFGQDAETAARVLGIYAHMNHNFLTASIPTVRLHVHVRRLVSAGYKVGVVKQTETASIKAHGLNRGGPFCRGLSVLYTKATLEAAQDLGGGEDECGSVSNYLLCVVEKSILGERKSKSGVEGGFDVIIGIVGVEISTGDVVYGEFDDNFLRSELEAVVVSLSPAELLLGDPLSKQTEKLLLAFAGPSSNARVERASRDCLTDGGALAEVMTLYENMCVDSPSDSMQGNELTEHKSQQMEVKEAMNLPDLVVEALALTIRHLNGFGFERILCSSAGFPPQNNNVLIVTTSSNQVYAFDVEARQLGEWSVRNTFVLPKRFHEFPGEVIGLSFPPSARVESQRSCFVQTTTTPSPIPFW
;
A
#
# COMPACT_ATOMS: atom_id res chain seq x y z
N MET A 1 20.64 9.87 -3.41
CA MET A 1 21.77 9.19 -4.09
C MET A 1 22.03 9.84 -5.43
N ILE A 2 23.24 10.33 -5.70
CA ILE A 2 23.52 11.12 -6.92
C ILE A 2 24.51 10.39 -7.82
N GLU A 3 24.12 10.13 -9.07
CA GLU A 3 24.98 9.51 -10.08
C GLU A 3 26.12 10.44 -10.51
N VAL A 4 27.34 9.93 -10.41
CA VAL A 4 28.57 10.60 -10.84
C VAL A 4 29.46 9.58 -11.55
N GLY A 5 29.22 9.39 -12.85
CA GLY A 5 29.91 8.38 -13.65
C GLY A 5 29.54 6.97 -13.18
N CYS A 6 30.53 6.11 -12.95
CA CYS A 6 30.31 4.71 -12.54
C CYS A 6 29.96 4.51 -11.05
N LYS A 7 29.65 5.58 -10.31
CA LYS A 7 29.35 5.52 -8.88
C LYS A 7 28.24 6.48 -8.46
N TYR A 8 27.49 6.09 -7.44
CA TYR A 8 26.62 7.00 -6.71
C TYR A 8 27.37 7.63 -5.54
N ARG A 9 27.16 8.92 -5.32
CA ARG A 9 27.69 9.67 -4.19
C ARG A 9 26.56 10.14 -3.27
N PHE A 10 26.91 10.25 -1.99
CA PHE A 10 26.13 10.86 -0.93
C PHE A 10 26.90 12.06 -0.39
N PHE A 11 26.19 13.08 0.10
CA PHE A 11 26.81 14.31 0.60
C PHE A 11 26.22 14.73 1.94
N GLY A 12 27.05 15.29 2.82
CA GLY A 12 26.62 15.84 4.11
C GLY A 12 25.95 14.78 5.00
N GLN A 13 24.75 15.08 5.49
CA GLN A 13 24.00 14.19 6.38
C GLN A 13 23.67 12.84 5.72
N ASP A 14 23.44 12.83 4.41
CA ASP A 14 23.18 11.60 3.66
C ASP A 14 24.42 10.70 3.66
N ALA A 15 25.62 11.27 3.60
CA ALA A 15 26.87 10.50 3.65
C ALA A 15 27.10 9.90 5.03
N GLU A 16 26.78 10.63 6.10
CA GLU A 16 26.86 10.11 7.47
C GLU A 16 25.86 8.98 7.70
N THR A 17 24.63 9.16 7.22
CA THR A 17 23.56 8.16 7.29
C THR A 17 23.94 6.92 6.48
N ALA A 18 24.43 7.10 5.25
CA ALA A 18 24.90 6.00 4.41
C ALA A 18 26.08 5.26 5.07
N ALA A 19 27.04 5.95 5.68
CA ALA A 19 28.14 5.32 6.41
C ALA A 19 27.64 4.45 7.56
N ARG A 20 26.70 4.97 8.35
CA ARG A 20 26.11 4.28 9.51
C ARG A 20 25.31 3.04 9.11
N VAL A 21 24.42 3.17 8.12
CA VAL A 21 23.50 2.09 7.72
C VAL A 21 24.18 1.06 6.82
N LEU A 22 24.98 1.52 5.85
CA LEU A 22 25.61 0.64 4.86
C LEU A 22 26.94 0.06 5.36
N GLY A 23 27.53 0.62 6.41
CA GLY A 23 28.85 0.23 6.92
C GLY A 23 29.98 0.66 5.97
N ILE A 24 29.82 1.80 5.29
CA ILE A 24 30.80 2.34 4.34
C ILE A 24 31.57 3.50 4.95
N TYR A 25 32.77 3.74 4.41
CA TYR A 25 33.59 4.86 4.87
C TYR A 25 33.11 6.19 4.27
N ALA A 26 32.91 7.18 5.13
CA ALA A 26 32.65 8.56 4.74
C ALA A 26 33.82 9.45 5.16
N HIS A 27 34.26 10.32 4.25
CA HIS A 27 35.37 11.24 4.48
C HIS A 27 35.01 12.65 4.02
N MET A 28 35.66 13.65 4.61
CA MET A 28 35.47 15.04 4.18
C MET A 28 36.10 15.21 2.79
N ASN A 29 35.30 15.66 1.82
CA ASN A 29 35.76 15.97 0.48
C ASN A 29 35.27 17.38 0.12
N HIS A 30 36.23 18.30 -0.04
CA HIS A 30 35.96 19.74 -0.10
C HIS A 30 35.10 20.19 1.10
N ASN A 31 33.86 20.58 0.85
CA ASN A 31 32.98 21.18 1.85
C ASN A 31 32.01 20.18 2.50
N PHE A 32 31.92 18.95 2.00
CA PHE A 32 30.91 17.99 2.45
C PHE A 32 31.52 16.63 2.77
N LEU A 33 31.00 16.01 3.83
CA LEU A 33 31.21 14.60 4.08
C LEU A 33 30.67 13.80 2.88
N THR A 34 31.49 12.93 2.32
CA THR A 34 31.17 12.20 1.09
C THR A 34 31.36 10.71 1.30
N ALA A 35 30.36 9.94 0.90
CA ALA A 35 30.41 8.49 0.78
C ALA A 35 30.03 8.10 -0.67
N SER A 36 30.47 6.92 -1.11
CA SER A 36 30.14 6.47 -2.46
C SER A 36 29.98 4.96 -2.57
N ILE A 37 29.13 4.54 -3.49
CA ILE A 37 28.90 3.13 -3.84
C ILE A 37 28.99 2.96 -5.37
N PRO A 38 29.35 1.78 -5.87
CA PRO A 38 29.34 1.50 -7.30
C PRO A 38 27.90 1.41 -7.83
N THR A 39 27.66 1.83 -9.09
CA THR A 39 26.33 1.80 -9.73
C THR A 39 25.76 0.39 -9.81
N VAL A 40 26.60 -0.63 -10.02
CA VAL A 40 26.20 -2.04 -10.13
C VAL A 40 25.59 -2.62 -8.84
N ARG A 41 25.86 -2.01 -7.67
CA ARG A 41 25.29 -2.42 -6.38
C ARG A 41 24.21 -1.46 -5.87
N LEU A 42 23.64 -0.62 -6.75
CA LEU A 42 22.60 0.33 -6.38
C LEU A 42 21.46 -0.38 -5.64
N HIS A 43 20.93 -1.46 -6.20
CA HIS A 43 19.78 -2.20 -5.65
C HIS A 43 20.02 -2.66 -4.21
N VAL A 44 21.17 -3.27 -3.91
CA VAL A 44 21.51 -3.74 -2.55
C VAL A 44 21.48 -2.59 -1.54
N HIS A 45 22.08 -1.46 -1.90
CA HIS A 45 22.20 -0.32 -0.99
C HIS A 45 20.90 0.47 -0.85
N VAL A 46 20.09 0.55 -1.90
CA VAL A 46 18.75 1.15 -1.83
C VAL A 46 17.86 0.33 -0.90
N ARG A 47 17.79 -1.00 -1.08
CA ARG A 47 17.01 -1.90 -0.22
C ARG A 47 17.39 -1.73 1.25
N ARG A 48 18.69 -1.76 1.58
CA ARG A 48 19.17 -1.56 2.96
C ARG A 48 18.78 -0.21 3.57
N LEU A 49 18.83 0.87 2.80
CA LEU A 49 18.41 2.20 3.28
C LEU A 49 16.91 2.28 3.50
N VAL A 50 16.12 1.68 2.60
CA VAL A 50 14.65 1.64 2.71
C VAL A 50 14.21 0.76 3.88
N SER A 51 14.83 -0.41 4.09
CA SER A 51 14.58 -1.29 5.25
C SER A 51 14.88 -0.57 6.57
N ALA A 52 15.86 0.33 6.59
CA ALA A 52 16.17 1.19 7.72
C ALA A 52 15.18 2.38 7.90
N GLY A 53 14.14 2.50 7.06
CA GLY A 53 13.08 3.50 7.18
C GLY A 53 13.28 4.78 6.36
N TYR A 54 14.37 4.89 5.59
CA TYR A 54 14.67 6.10 4.82
C TYR A 54 13.92 6.14 3.48
N LYS A 55 13.49 7.33 3.08
CA LYS A 55 13.02 7.64 1.72
C LYS A 55 14.25 7.91 0.85
N VAL A 56 14.43 7.13 -0.20
CA VAL A 56 15.65 7.15 -1.03
C VAL A 56 15.34 7.68 -2.41
N GLY A 57 15.86 8.85 -2.75
CA GLY A 57 15.82 9.38 -4.12
C GLY A 57 17.06 9.00 -4.91
N VAL A 58 16.88 8.46 -6.11
CA VAL A 58 17.94 8.19 -7.07
C VAL A 58 17.95 9.27 -8.14
N VAL A 59 19.01 10.06 -8.14
CA VAL A 59 19.26 11.14 -9.09
C VAL A 59 20.19 10.61 -10.17
N LYS A 60 19.70 10.54 -11.41
CA LYS A 60 20.45 10.08 -12.59
C LYS A 60 20.88 11.27 -13.45
N GLN A 61 21.86 11.05 -14.32
CA GLN A 61 22.22 12.04 -15.34
C GLN A 61 21.17 12.05 -16.45
N THR A 62 20.63 13.23 -16.77
CA THR A 62 19.57 13.36 -17.79
C THR A 62 20.12 13.53 -19.21
N GLU A 63 21.42 13.71 -19.36
CA GLU A 63 22.10 13.89 -20.64
C GLU A 63 23.27 12.91 -20.78
N THR A 64 23.47 12.39 -22.00
CA THR A 64 24.60 11.53 -22.33
C THR A 64 25.80 12.34 -22.81
N ALA A 65 27.01 11.80 -22.68
CA ALA A 65 28.24 12.48 -23.12
C ALA A 65 28.21 12.86 -24.61
N SER A 66 27.61 12.01 -25.45
CA SER A 66 27.47 12.25 -26.89
C SER A 66 26.52 13.43 -27.20
N ILE A 67 25.34 13.45 -26.56
CA ILE A 67 24.36 14.53 -26.71
C ILE A 67 24.94 15.84 -26.20
N LYS A 68 25.64 15.78 -25.06
CA LYS A 68 26.27 16.96 -24.45
C LYS A 68 27.36 17.58 -25.32
N ALA A 69 28.18 16.78 -25.98
CA ALA A 69 29.23 17.29 -26.86
C ALA A 69 28.67 18.16 -28.00
N HIS A 70 27.44 17.88 -28.44
CA HIS A 70 26.73 18.59 -29.50
C HIS A 70 25.66 19.56 -28.96
N GLY A 71 25.47 19.62 -27.64
CA GLY A 71 24.46 20.43 -26.98
C GLY A 71 24.94 21.83 -26.64
N LEU A 72 23.99 22.70 -26.30
CA LEU A 72 24.25 24.08 -25.90
C LEU A 72 25.07 24.16 -24.58
N ASN A 73 24.99 23.14 -23.72
CA ASN A 73 25.69 23.05 -22.43
C ASN A 73 26.99 22.22 -22.47
N ARG A 74 27.68 22.16 -23.62
CA ARG A 74 28.91 21.37 -23.80
C ARG A 74 30.04 21.68 -22.81
N GLY A 75 30.14 22.92 -22.32
CA GLY A 75 31.18 23.37 -21.39
C GLY A 75 30.81 23.27 -19.90
N GLY A 76 29.56 22.94 -19.58
CA GLY A 76 29.06 22.91 -18.20
C GLY A 76 29.08 21.51 -17.56
N PRO A 77 28.71 21.38 -16.27
CA PRO A 77 28.54 20.09 -15.60
C PRO A 77 27.34 19.31 -16.15
N PHE A 78 27.33 17.98 -15.94
CA PHE A 78 26.23 17.16 -16.41
C PHE A 78 24.91 17.51 -15.71
N CYS A 79 23.85 17.73 -16.48
CA CYS A 79 22.50 17.90 -15.95
C CYS A 79 22.04 16.62 -15.25
N ARG A 80 21.33 16.79 -14.14
CA ARG A 80 20.86 15.69 -13.29
C ARG A 80 19.42 15.95 -12.87
N GLY A 81 18.64 14.89 -12.77
CA GLY A 81 17.25 14.93 -12.37
C GLY A 81 16.95 13.76 -11.44
N LEU A 82 16.00 13.96 -10.52
CA LEU A 82 15.44 12.87 -9.73
C LEU A 82 14.74 11.92 -10.70
N SER A 83 15.22 10.69 -10.78
CA SER A 83 14.66 9.68 -11.68
C SER A 83 13.58 8.88 -10.98
N VAL A 84 13.79 8.54 -9.71
CA VAL A 84 12.90 7.64 -8.97
C VAL A 84 13.07 7.85 -7.47
N LEU A 85 12.00 7.65 -6.72
CA LEU A 85 11.95 7.63 -5.27
C LEU A 85 11.57 6.23 -4.79
N TYR A 86 12.14 5.81 -3.66
CA TYR A 86 11.85 4.54 -3.03
C TYR A 86 11.54 4.74 -1.55
N THR A 87 10.50 4.06 -1.09
CA THR A 87 10.06 3.89 0.30
C THR A 87 9.71 2.43 0.53
N LYS A 88 9.33 2.07 1.76
CA LYS A 88 9.02 0.68 2.09
C LYS A 88 7.86 0.11 1.28
N ALA A 89 6.78 0.88 1.12
CA ALA A 89 5.61 0.44 0.36
C ALA A 89 5.85 0.40 -1.16
N THR A 90 6.79 1.22 -1.68
CA THR A 90 7.04 1.37 -3.13
C THR A 90 8.20 0.50 -3.64
N LEU A 91 8.98 -0.10 -2.76
CA LEU A 91 10.22 -0.80 -3.10
C LEU A 91 9.99 -2.01 -4.01
N GLU A 92 9.00 -2.85 -3.69
CA GLU A 92 8.75 -4.10 -4.43
C GLU A 92 8.07 -3.86 -5.79
N ALA A 93 7.37 -2.73 -5.96
CA ALA A 93 6.78 -2.35 -7.24
C ALA A 93 7.82 -1.82 -8.26
N ALA A 94 9.03 -1.51 -7.80
CA ALA A 94 10.07 -0.94 -8.64
C ALA A 94 10.76 -1.99 -9.53
N GLN A 95 10.38 -2.01 -10.80
CA GLN A 95 10.96 -2.89 -11.83
C GLN A 95 12.50 -2.78 -11.93
N ASP A 96 13.05 -1.59 -11.70
CA ASP A 96 14.49 -1.28 -11.80
C ASP A 96 15.36 -1.97 -10.74
N LEU A 97 14.79 -2.48 -9.64
CA LEU A 97 15.58 -2.95 -8.49
C LEU A 97 15.74 -4.47 -8.38
N GLY A 98 15.11 -5.25 -9.26
CA GLY A 98 15.25 -6.71 -9.33
C GLY A 98 14.78 -7.44 -8.06
N GLY A 99 13.89 -8.42 -8.22
CA GLY A 99 13.47 -9.31 -7.12
C GLY A 99 14.68 -10.09 -6.60
N GLY A 100 15.25 -9.61 -5.50
CA GLY A 100 16.35 -10.25 -4.80
C GLY A 100 15.81 -10.84 -3.51
N GLU A 101 15.62 -12.15 -3.53
CA GLU A 101 15.32 -12.99 -2.39
C GLU A 101 16.46 -12.83 -1.38
N ASP A 102 16.28 -12.06 -0.30
CA ASP A 102 17.03 -12.26 0.96
C ASP A 102 16.52 -11.33 2.08
N GLU A 103 16.25 -11.98 3.22
CA GLU A 103 16.08 -11.46 4.59
C GLU A 103 14.80 -10.67 4.97
N CYS A 104 13.81 -11.45 5.39
CA CYS A 104 12.97 -11.25 6.59
C CYS A 104 12.39 -9.84 6.85
N GLY A 105 11.07 -9.70 6.63
CA GLY A 105 10.22 -9.03 7.63
C GLY A 105 9.26 -7.93 7.15
N SER A 106 8.40 -8.21 6.18
CA SER A 106 6.98 -7.82 6.26
C SER A 106 6.19 -8.69 5.29
N VAL A 107 5.06 -9.23 5.75
CA VAL A 107 4.20 -10.11 4.92
C VAL A 107 3.35 -9.26 3.95
N SER A 108 3.24 -7.95 4.23
CA SER A 108 2.49 -6.99 3.43
C SER A 108 3.25 -5.67 3.24
N ASN A 109 3.10 -5.05 2.07
CA ASN A 109 3.74 -3.78 1.71
C ASN A 109 2.71 -2.63 1.58
N TYR A 110 1.61 -2.70 2.33
CA TYR A 110 0.56 -1.68 2.25
C TYR A 110 1.08 -0.30 2.67
N LEU A 111 0.71 0.70 1.86
CA LEU A 111 0.67 2.11 2.20
C LEU A 111 -0.73 2.42 2.72
N LEU A 112 -0.87 2.74 4.01
CA LEU A 112 -2.15 3.07 4.62
C LEU A 112 -2.25 4.58 4.88
N CYS A 113 -3.17 5.24 4.20
CA CYS A 113 -3.56 6.62 4.47
C CYS A 113 -4.70 6.67 5.48
N VAL A 114 -4.57 7.55 6.47
CA VAL A 114 -5.57 7.76 7.53
C VAL A 114 -5.96 9.23 7.59
N VAL A 115 -7.26 9.49 7.50
CA VAL A 115 -7.89 10.80 7.62
C VAL A 115 -8.97 10.74 8.69
N GLU A 116 -9.12 11.81 9.47
CA GLU A 116 -10.06 11.86 10.60
C GLU A 116 -10.94 13.11 10.54
N LYS A 117 -12.23 12.97 10.89
CA LYS A 117 -13.16 14.09 11.11
C LYS A 117 -13.83 13.95 12.47
N SER A 118 -13.75 15.00 13.29
CA SER A 118 -14.37 15.01 14.62
C SER A 118 -15.88 15.28 14.54
N ILE A 119 -16.70 14.47 15.23
CA ILE A 119 -18.17 14.58 15.23
C ILE A 119 -18.68 15.60 16.27
N LEU A 120 -17.85 15.93 17.26
CA LEU A 120 -18.18 16.77 18.43
C LEU A 120 -18.65 18.21 18.11
N GLY A 121 -18.51 18.67 16.86
CA GLY A 121 -18.98 19.99 16.41
C GLY A 121 -20.38 20.02 15.79
N GLU A 122 -20.86 18.94 15.17
CA GLU A 122 -22.04 18.96 14.29
C GLU A 122 -23.32 18.37 14.95
N ARG A 123 -23.19 17.43 15.91
CA ARG A 123 -24.34 16.72 16.52
C ARG A 123 -24.89 17.35 17.83
N LYS A 124 -24.79 18.67 18.04
CA LYS A 124 -25.45 19.35 19.19
C LYS A 124 -26.95 19.59 19.02
N SER A 125 -27.61 18.93 18.06
CA SER A 125 -29.06 19.03 17.90
C SER A 125 -29.69 17.64 17.82
N LYS A 126 -30.36 17.27 18.92
CA LYS A 126 -31.50 16.35 19.00
C LYS A 126 -31.24 14.86 18.70
N SER A 127 -30.70 14.12 19.67
CA SER A 127 -31.22 12.79 20.08
C SER A 127 -30.40 12.26 21.25
N GLY A 128 -31.05 12.01 22.39
CA GLY A 128 -30.42 11.43 23.58
C GLY A 128 -30.28 9.92 23.45
N VAL A 129 -29.31 9.47 22.66
CA VAL A 129 -28.85 8.07 22.66
C VAL A 129 -27.34 8.09 22.88
N GLU A 130 -26.92 7.57 24.04
CA GLU A 130 -25.53 7.35 24.42
C GLU A 130 -24.87 6.33 23.47
N GLY A 131 -24.41 6.80 22.32
CA GLY A 131 -23.49 6.08 21.43
C GLY A 131 -22.18 6.86 21.37
N GLY A 132 -21.21 6.47 22.18
CA GLY A 132 -19.95 7.19 22.45
C GLY A 132 -18.91 7.11 21.32
N PHE A 133 -19.27 7.55 20.12
CA PHE A 133 -18.33 7.74 19.02
C PHE A 133 -17.93 9.21 18.93
N ASP A 134 -16.63 9.46 18.99
CA ASP A 134 -16.10 10.83 19.05
C ASP A 134 -15.71 11.34 17.65
N VAL A 135 -15.32 10.42 16.75
CA VAL A 135 -14.75 10.76 15.43
C VAL A 135 -15.15 9.74 14.36
N ILE A 136 -15.11 10.18 13.11
CA ILE A 136 -15.18 9.33 11.93
C ILE A 136 -13.78 9.26 11.32
N ILE A 137 -13.35 8.06 10.95
CA ILE A 137 -12.06 7.80 10.34
C ILE A 137 -12.28 7.25 8.94
N GLY A 138 -11.65 7.89 7.96
CA GLY A 138 -11.53 7.40 6.60
C GLY A 138 -10.15 6.82 6.37
N ILE A 139 -10.08 5.64 5.76
CA ILE A 139 -8.83 4.98 5.44
C ILE A 139 -8.76 4.58 3.96
N VAL A 140 -7.55 4.58 3.43
CA VAL A 140 -7.22 3.99 2.11
C VAL A 140 -5.89 3.25 2.24
N GLY A 141 -5.91 1.92 2.09
CA GLY A 141 -4.74 1.05 2.04
C GLY A 141 -4.45 0.65 0.60
N VAL A 142 -3.18 0.76 0.17
CA VAL A 142 -2.77 0.41 -1.20
C VAL A 142 -1.53 -0.46 -1.15
N GLU A 143 -1.59 -1.63 -1.78
CA GLU A 143 -0.40 -2.42 -2.07
C GLU A 143 0.02 -2.23 -3.53
N ILE A 144 1.10 -1.49 -3.71
CA ILE A 144 1.56 -1.00 -5.02
C ILE A 144 2.07 -2.15 -5.91
N SER A 145 2.61 -3.20 -5.30
CA SER A 145 3.17 -4.35 -6.02
C SER A 145 2.10 -5.25 -6.65
N THR A 146 0.97 -5.42 -5.96
CA THR A 146 -0.16 -6.26 -6.39
C THR A 146 -1.24 -5.45 -7.09
N GLY A 147 -1.31 -4.14 -6.81
CA GLY A 147 -2.39 -3.26 -7.25
C GLY A 147 -3.65 -3.39 -6.40
N ASP A 148 -3.56 -4.03 -5.22
CA ASP A 148 -4.69 -4.15 -4.30
C ASP A 148 -4.97 -2.83 -3.58
N VAL A 149 -6.25 -2.47 -3.47
CA VAL A 149 -6.71 -1.24 -2.85
C VAL A 149 -7.87 -1.52 -1.93
N VAL A 150 -7.69 -1.22 -0.64
CA VAL A 150 -8.68 -1.34 0.42
C VAL A 150 -9.08 0.05 0.88
N TYR A 151 -10.37 0.29 1.14
CA TYR A 151 -10.82 1.52 1.79
C TYR A 151 -11.95 1.26 2.76
N GLY A 152 -12.15 2.19 3.67
CA GLY A 152 -13.26 2.15 4.60
C GLY A 152 -13.50 3.49 5.27
N GLU A 153 -14.75 3.71 5.69
CA GLU A 153 -15.13 4.78 6.60
C GLU A 153 -15.83 4.13 7.80
N PHE A 154 -15.40 4.47 9.01
CA PHE A 154 -15.99 3.94 10.24
C PHE A 154 -16.00 4.97 11.36
N ASP A 155 -17.00 4.89 12.22
CA ASP A 155 -17.09 5.64 13.47
C ASP A 155 -16.18 4.97 14.52
N ASP A 156 -15.36 5.76 15.22
CA ASP A 156 -14.46 5.23 16.26
C ASP A 156 -14.64 5.91 17.61
N ASN A 157 -14.41 5.12 18.66
CA ASN A 157 -14.51 5.53 20.05
C ASN A 157 -13.19 6.15 20.55
N PHE A 158 -13.20 6.71 21.76
CA PHE A 158 -12.01 7.33 22.38
C PHE A 158 -10.75 6.45 22.39
N LEU A 159 -10.90 5.13 22.48
CA LEU A 159 -9.79 4.17 22.53
C LEU A 159 -9.23 3.81 21.15
N ARG A 160 -9.91 4.19 20.06
CA ARG A 160 -9.49 3.91 18.68
C ARG A 160 -9.38 2.42 18.34
N SER A 161 -10.32 1.62 18.85
CA SER A 161 -10.28 0.16 18.74
C SER A 161 -10.45 -0.34 17.31
N GLU A 162 -11.31 0.30 16.51
CA GLU A 162 -11.53 -0.08 15.11
C GLU A 162 -10.30 0.25 14.26
N LEU A 163 -9.71 1.44 14.47
CA LEU A 163 -8.46 1.80 13.81
C LEU A 163 -7.31 0.84 14.18
N GLU A 164 -7.20 0.45 15.45
CA GLU A 164 -6.19 -0.52 15.88
C GLU A 164 -6.35 -1.85 15.16
N ALA A 165 -7.58 -2.37 15.08
CA ALA A 165 -7.88 -3.63 14.41
C ALA A 165 -7.46 -3.60 12.92
N VAL A 166 -7.78 -2.50 12.22
CA VAL A 166 -7.39 -2.27 10.82
C VAL A 166 -5.87 -2.22 10.64
N VAL A 167 -5.16 -1.50 11.51
CA VAL A 167 -3.70 -1.35 11.41
C VAL A 167 -3.01 -2.69 11.69
N VAL A 168 -3.53 -3.47 12.64
CA VAL A 168 -2.99 -4.80 12.96
C VAL A 168 -3.30 -5.81 11.85
N SER A 169 -4.48 -5.75 11.22
CA SER A 169 -4.85 -6.68 10.14
C SER A 169 -4.06 -6.42 8.86
N LEU A 170 -3.97 -5.15 8.43
CA LEU A 170 -3.25 -4.78 7.21
C LEU A 170 -1.72 -4.79 7.39
N SER A 171 -1.26 -4.62 8.63
CA SER A 171 0.16 -4.48 9.01
C SER A 171 0.97 -3.59 8.04
N PRO A 172 0.56 -2.32 7.85
CA PRO A 172 1.10 -1.48 6.79
C PRO A 172 2.60 -1.19 7.00
N ALA A 173 3.35 -1.23 5.90
CA ALA A 173 4.77 -0.91 5.90
C ALA A 173 5.03 0.61 5.92
N GLU A 174 4.06 1.41 5.46
CA GLU A 174 4.09 2.86 5.45
C GLU A 174 2.73 3.45 5.81
N LEU A 175 2.73 4.45 6.71
CA LEU A 175 1.56 5.19 7.17
C LEU A 175 1.61 6.61 6.61
N LEU A 176 0.55 7.04 5.94
CA LEU A 176 0.35 8.40 5.46
C LEU A 176 -0.72 9.11 6.31
N LEU A 177 -0.27 10.02 7.16
CA LEU A 177 -1.12 10.74 8.10
C LEU A 177 -1.65 12.04 7.48
N GLY A 178 -2.98 12.15 7.33
CA GLY A 178 -3.63 13.37 6.86
C GLY A 178 -3.87 14.37 7.98
N ASP A 179 -2.95 15.31 8.17
CA ASP A 179 -3.08 16.35 9.20
C ASP A 179 -4.23 17.33 8.85
N PRO A 180 -5.05 17.75 9.82
CA PRO A 180 -4.93 17.48 11.26
C PRO A 180 -5.59 16.17 11.71
N LEU A 181 -4.91 15.43 12.59
CA LEU A 181 -5.43 14.27 13.31
C LEU A 181 -5.62 14.57 14.80
N SER A 182 -6.49 13.80 15.50
CA SER A 182 -6.60 13.91 16.95
C SER A 182 -5.36 13.35 17.65
N LYS A 183 -5.07 13.86 18.84
CA LYS A 183 -3.93 13.41 19.65
C LYS A 183 -4.01 11.92 20.01
N GLN A 184 -5.23 11.37 20.13
CA GLN A 184 -5.40 9.94 20.40
C GLN A 184 -4.99 9.10 19.17
N THR A 185 -5.52 9.43 18.00
CA THR A 185 -5.23 8.76 16.72
C THR A 185 -3.73 8.81 16.41
N GLU A 186 -3.14 10.00 16.52
CA GLU A 186 -1.71 10.21 16.28
C GLU A 186 -0.84 9.37 17.22
N LYS A 187 -1.20 9.31 18.51
CA LYS A 187 -0.48 8.51 19.50
C LYS A 187 -0.55 7.01 19.17
N LEU A 188 -1.70 6.51 18.74
CA LEU A 188 -1.87 5.10 18.38
C LEU A 188 -1.03 4.73 17.15
N LEU A 189 -1.10 5.54 16.10
CA LEU A 189 -0.37 5.30 14.85
C LEU A 189 1.14 5.40 15.05
N LEU A 190 1.62 6.37 15.85
CA LEU A 190 3.02 6.48 16.22
C LEU A 190 3.49 5.37 17.15
N ALA A 191 2.62 4.86 18.04
CA ALA A 191 2.94 3.71 18.87
C ALA A 191 3.09 2.44 18.02
N PHE A 192 2.23 2.25 17.02
CA PHE A 192 2.38 1.17 16.04
C PHE A 192 3.70 1.30 15.28
N ALA A 193 3.99 2.49 14.71
CA ALA A 193 5.23 2.78 13.97
C ALA A 193 6.51 2.83 14.82
N GLY A 194 6.43 2.40 16.08
CA GLY A 194 7.57 2.26 16.96
C GLY A 194 8.58 1.19 16.49
N PRO A 195 9.61 0.91 17.31
CA PRO A 195 10.71 0.01 16.95
C PRO A 195 10.27 -1.44 16.60
N SER A 196 9.07 -1.85 17.00
CA SER A 196 8.55 -3.20 16.83
C SER A 196 8.00 -3.50 15.43
N SER A 197 7.33 -2.54 14.78
CA SER A 197 6.78 -2.73 13.42
C SER A 197 7.70 -2.20 12.33
N ASN A 198 8.61 -1.27 12.68
CA ASN A 198 9.46 -0.57 11.74
C ASN A 198 8.64 0.10 10.59
N ALA A 199 7.36 0.42 10.82
CA ALA A 199 6.53 1.10 9.83
C ALA A 199 7.01 2.55 9.64
N ARG A 200 7.13 2.99 8.38
CA ARG A 200 7.52 4.36 8.06
C ARG A 200 6.31 5.28 8.22
N VAL A 201 6.51 6.49 8.74
CA VAL A 201 5.43 7.49 8.86
C VAL A 201 5.75 8.70 7.98
N GLU A 202 4.79 9.11 7.17
CA GLU A 202 4.78 10.33 6.38
C GLU A 202 3.56 11.18 6.77
N ARG A 203 3.69 12.51 6.76
CA ARG A 203 2.59 13.45 7.01
C ARG A 203 2.25 14.22 5.75
N ALA A 204 0.96 14.41 5.51
CA ALA A 204 0.45 15.24 4.44
C ALA A 204 -0.60 16.20 5.01
N SER A 205 -0.55 17.46 4.59
CA SER A 205 -1.55 18.46 4.96
C SER A 205 -2.82 18.29 4.12
N ARG A 206 -3.97 18.41 4.79
CA ARG A 206 -5.31 18.46 4.17
C ARG A 206 -5.74 19.87 3.75
N ASP A 207 -4.93 20.89 3.99
CA ASP A 207 -5.35 22.29 3.81
C ASP A 207 -5.77 22.59 2.36
N CYS A 208 -5.14 21.95 1.39
CA CYS A 208 -5.44 22.06 -0.04
C CYS A 208 -6.53 21.08 -0.55
N LEU A 209 -7.22 20.39 0.35
CA LEU A 209 -8.28 19.42 0.05
C LEU A 209 -9.68 19.92 0.44
N THR A 210 -9.76 21.05 1.13
CA THR A 210 -11.02 21.65 1.57
C THR A 210 -11.87 22.12 0.37
N ASP A 211 -13.19 22.05 0.50
CA ASP A 211 -14.18 22.58 -0.46
C ASP A 211 -14.20 21.90 -1.85
N GLY A 212 -14.15 20.56 -1.87
CA GLY A 212 -14.32 19.77 -3.10
C GLY A 212 -13.05 19.57 -3.94
N GLY A 213 -11.91 20.10 -3.50
CA GLY A 213 -10.61 19.90 -4.15
C GLY A 213 -10.19 18.42 -4.23
N ALA A 214 -10.56 17.61 -3.23
CA ALA A 214 -10.30 16.17 -3.21
C ALA A 214 -10.91 15.44 -4.43
N LEU A 215 -12.21 15.67 -4.68
CA LEU A 215 -12.93 15.06 -5.79
C LEU A 215 -12.38 15.52 -7.13
N ALA A 216 -12.07 16.81 -7.27
CA ALA A 216 -11.50 17.34 -8.51
C ALA A 216 -10.17 16.65 -8.86
N GLU A 217 -9.30 16.45 -7.88
CA GLU A 217 -8.00 15.80 -8.10
C GLU A 217 -8.15 14.32 -8.47
N VAL A 218 -9.04 13.60 -7.78
CA VAL A 218 -9.42 12.23 -8.13
C VAL A 218 -9.95 12.17 -9.56
N MET A 219 -10.88 13.07 -9.92
CA MET A 219 -11.42 13.17 -11.28
C MET A 219 -10.34 13.45 -12.33
N THR A 220 -9.40 14.37 -12.06
CA THR A 220 -8.34 14.68 -13.04
C THR A 220 -7.45 13.48 -13.35
N LEU A 221 -7.19 12.60 -12.38
CA LEU A 221 -6.45 11.37 -12.65
C LEU A 221 -7.21 10.44 -13.60
N TYR A 222 -8.50 10.24 -13.37
CA TYR A 222 -9.34 9.39 -14.21
C TYR A 222 -9.51 9.99 -15.62
N GLU A 223 -9.65 11.30 -15.73
CA GLU A 223 -9.75 12.00 -17.02
C GLU A 223 -8.47 11.88 -17.86
N ASN A 224 -7.30 12.06 -17.24
CA ASN A 224 -6.00 11.96 -17.93
C ASN A 224 -5.77 10.56 -18.55
N MET A 225 -6.40 9.52 -18.02
CA MET A 225 -6.30 8.16 -18.55
C MET A 225 -7.14 7.94 -19.82
N CYS A 226 -8.19 8.73 -20.02
CA CYS A 226 -9.08 8.66 -21.18
C CYS A 226 -8.41 9.23 -22.46
N VAL A 227 -7.38 10.06 -22.29
CA VAL A 227 -6.69 10.76 -23.40
C VAL A 227 -5.43 10.00 -23.89
N ASP A 228 -4.84 9.16 -23.05
CA ASP A 228 -3.60 8.41 -23.36
C ASP A 228 -3.84 7.10 -24.13
N SER A 229 -5.08 6.78 -24.51
CA SER A 229 -5.36 5.72 -25.48
C SER A 229 -5.12 6.27 -26.89
N PRO A 230 -4.05 5.88 -27.62
CA PRO A 230 -3.87 6.34 -28.99
C PRO A 230 -4.99 5.73 -29.83
N SER A 231 -5.92 6.57 -30.23
CA SER A 231 -6.98 6.23 -31.18
C SER A 231 -6.37 6.18 -32.58
N ASP A 232 -5.63 5.11 -32.87
CA ASP A 232 -5.30 4.77 -34.25
C ASP A 232 -6.42 3.92 -34.84
N SER A 233 -7.04 4.49 -35.86
CA SER A 233 -8.21 3.96 -36.54
C SER A 233 -7.87 2.82 -37.50
N MET A 234 -8.71 1.77 -37.44
CA MET A 234 -9.17 0.87 -38.52
C MET A 234 -8.64 -0.58 -38.61
N GLN A 235 -9.60 -1.48 -38.31
CA GLN A 235 -9.94 -2.79 -38.92
C GLN A 235 -9.27 -4.09 -38.45
N GLY A 236 -10.11 -5.00 -37.92
CA GLY A 236 -10.10 -6.42 -38.32
C GLY A 236 -10.23 -7.47 -37.21
N ASN A 237 -11.47 -7.93 -36.95
CA ASN A 237 -11.93 -9.26 -36.49
C ASN A 237 -11.21 -10.08 -35.38
N GLU A 238 -12.07 -10.46 -34.42
CA GLU A 238 -12.19 -11.73 -33.70
C GLU A 238 -11.13 -12.18 -32.66
N LEU A 239 -11.69 -12.49 -31.47
CA LEU A 239 -11.18 -13.35 -30.40
C LEU A 239 -10.02 -12.81 -29.55
N THR A 240 -10.33 -12.11 -28.46
CA THR A 240 -9.97 -12.52 -27.08
C THR A 240 -10.54 -11.56 -26.03
N GLU A 241 -11.23 -12.14 -25.06
CA GLU A 241 -11.73 -11.48 -23.85
C GLU A 241 -10.56 -11.08 -22.94
N HIS A 242 -10.17 -9.81 -22.93
CA HIS A 242 -9.48 -9.17 -21.80
C HIS A 242 -9.80 -7.67 -21.84
N LYS A 243 -11.07 -7.32 -21.59
CA LYS A 243 -11.39 -5.96 -21.13
C LYS A 243 -10.83 -5.85 -19.72
N SER A 244 -9.67 -5.21 -19.59
CA SER A 244 -9.18 -4.70 -18.30
C SER A 244 -10.35 -3.97 -17.65
N GLN A 245 -10.79 -4.44 -16.48
CA GLN A 245 -11.93 -3.90 -15.76
C GLN A 245 -11.53 -2.51 -15.26
N GLN A 246 -11.75 -1.50 -16.12
CA GLN A 246 -11.59 -0.10 -15.80
C GLN A 246 -12.77 0.30 -14.91
N MET A 247 -12.44 0.98 -13.82
CA MET A 247 -13.40 1.52 -12.89
C MET A 247 -14.21 2.63 -13.61
N GLU A 248 -15.54 2.52 -13.62
CA GLU A 248 -16.38 3.58 -14.18
C GLU A 248 -16.39 4.76 -13.21
N VAL A 249 -16.25 5.99 -13.71
CA VAL A 249 -16.27 7.26 -12.94
C VAL A 249 -17.43 7.33 -11.93
N LYS A 250 -18.55 6.63 -12.21
CA LYS A 250 -19.73 6.54 -11.34
C LYS A 250 -19.48 5.83 -10.01
N GLU A 251 -18.57 4.88 -9.95
CA GLU A 251 -18.25 4.13 -8.73
C GLU A 251 -17.36 4.96 -7.80
N ALA A 252 -16.43 5.75 -8.35
CA ALA A 252 -15.69 6.78 -7.60
C ALA A 252 -16.60 7.88 -7.02
N MET A 253 -17.71 8.20 -7.68
CA MET A 253 -18.69 9.19 -7.20
C MET A 253 -19.53 8.73 -6.01
N ASN A 254 -19.57 7.43 -5.71
CA ASN A 254 -20.34 6.88 -4.59
C ASN A 254 -19.51 6.65 -3.31
N LEU A 255 -18.23 7.07 -3.32
CA LEU A 255 -17.35 6.91 -2.16
C LEU A 255 -17.69 7.93 -1.06
N PRO A 256 -17.54 7.55 0.22
CA PRO A 256 -17.68 8.50 1.33
C PRO A 256 -16.66 9.64 1.26
N ASP A 257 -17.05 10.84 1.70
CA ASP A 257 -16.24 12.06 1.57
C ASP A 257 -14.85 11.91 2.21
N LEU A 258 -14.73 11.24 3.36
CA LEU A 258 -13.42 11.06 4.02
C LEU A 258 -12.52 10.06 3.30
N VAL A 259 -13.11 9.05 2.65
CA VAL A 259 -12.37 8.10 1.81
C VAL A 259 -11.86 8.81 0.57
N VAL A 260 -12.65 9.69 -0.04
CA VAL A 260 -12.22 10.50 -1.17
C VAL A 260 -11.05 11.42 -0.77
N GLU A 261 -11.11 12.03 0.41
CA GLU A 261 -10.01 12.83 0.93
C GLU A 261 -8.72 11.99 1.12
N ALA A 262 -8.83 10.83 1.76
CA ALA A 262 -7.71 9.91 1.94
C ALA A 262 -7.14 9.41 0.59
N LEU A 263 -8.01 9.16 -0.38
CA LEU A 263 -7.63 8.76 -1.73
C LEU A 263 -6.86 9.87 -2.44
N ALA A 264 -7.32 11.13 -2.38
CA ALA A 264 -6.63 12.26 -2.97
C ALA A 264 -5.25 12.51 -2.34
N LEU A 265 -5.10 12.34 -1.02
CA LEU A 265 -3.79 12.39 -0.37
C LEU A 265 -2.87 11.26 -0.86
N THR A 266 -3.41 10.06 -1.01
CA THR A 266 -2.67 8.90 -1.51
C THR A 266 -2.22 9.11 -2.96
N ILE A 267 -3.10 9.65 -3.80
CA ILE A 267 -2.80 10.06 -5.19
C ILE A 267 -1.60 11.01 -5.23
N ARG A 268 -1.64 12.09 -4.45
CA ARG A 268 -0.55 13.08 -4.39
C ARG A 268 0.76 12.44 -3.98
N HIS A 269 0.70 11.58 -2.96
CA HIS A 269 1.85 10.88 -2.48
C HIS A 269 2.45 10.02 -3.59
N LEU A 270 1.64 9.16 -4.22
CA LEU A 270 2.04 8.23 -5.28
C LEU A 270 2.49 8.91 -6.58
N ASN A 271 1.95 10.08 -6.92
CA ASN A 271 2.39 10.89 -8.05
C ASN A 271 3.88 11.27 -7.93
N GLY A 272 4.36 11.54 -6.72
CA GLY A 272 5.78 11.75 -6.47
C GLY A 272 6.67 10.54 -6.81
N PHE A 273 6.10 9.34 -6.86
CA PHE A 273 6.79 8.08 -7.16
C PHE A 273 6.52 7.56 -8.58
N GLY A 274 5.57 8.15 -9.32
CA GLY A 274 5.14 7.66 -10.64
C GLY A 274 4.23 6.43 -10.58
N PHE A 275 3.54 6.20 -9.45
CA PHE A 275 2.66 5.06 -9.21
C PHE A 275 1.17 5.42 -9.19
N GLU A 276 0.81 6.63 -9.63
CA GLU A 276 -0.56 7.15 -9.58
C GLU A 276 -1.57 6.31 -10.39
N ARG A 277 -1.12 5.63 -11.44
CA ARG A 277 -1.99 4.81 -12.32
C ARG A 277 -2.50 3.53 -11.67
N ILE A 278 -1.88 3.05 -10.59
CA ILE A 278 -2.28 1.81 -9.91
C ILE A 278 -3.68 1.95 -9.31
N LEU A 279 -3.99 3.13 -8.78
CA LEU A 279 -5.30 3.44 -8.20
C LEU A 279 -6.45 3.36 -9.23
N CYS A 280 -6.14 3.48 -10.53
CA CYS A 280 -7.12 3.42 -11.61
C CYS A 280 -7.35 2.00 -12.15
N SER A 281 -6.45 1.05 -11.85
CA SER A 281 -6.52 -0.34 -12.33
C SER A 281 -7.18 -1.29 -11.33
N SER A 282 -7.64 -0.78 -10.19
CA SER A 282 -8.31 -1.55 -9.14
C SER A 282 -9.56 -2.24 -9.71
N ALA A 283 -9.47 -3.57 -9.86
CA ALA A 283 -10.60 -4.41 -10.21
C ALA A 283 -11.50 -4.54 -8.98
N GLY A 284 -12.40 -3.58 -8.79
CA GLY A 284 -13.43 -3.58 -7.76
C GLY A 284 -12.85 -3.32 -6.37
N PHE A 285 -13.15 -2.16 -5.82
CA PHE A 285 -12.81 -1.92 -4.44
C PHE A 285 -13.75 -2.72 -3.53
N PRO A 286 -13.25 -3.68 -2.74
CA PRO A 286 -14.10 -4.33 -1.77
C PRO A 286 -14.42 -3.32 -0.66
N PRO A 287 -15.69 -3.02 -0.36
CA PRO A 287 -16.01 -2.36 0.90
C PRO A 287 -15.48 -3.25 2.03
N GLN A 288 -14.73 -2.65 2.97
CA GLN A 288 -14.04 -3.33 4.06
C GLN A 288 -14.94 -4.18 5.00
N ASN A 289 -16.25 -4.20 4.75
CA ASN A 289 -17.21 -5.10 5.39
C ASN A 289 -17.59 -6.24 4.46
N ASN A 290 -16.70 -7.24 4.32
CA ASN A 290 -17.12 -8.57 3.94
C ASN A 290 -16.48 -9.56 4.91
N ASN A 291 -17.04 -9.63 6.12
CA ASN A 291 -16.74 -10.69 7.07
C ASN A 291 -17.28 -12.03 6.54
N VAL A 292 -16.58 -12.63 5.57
CA VAL A 292 -16.95 -13.92 4.99
C VAL A 292 -16.19 -15.03 5.70
N LEU A 293 -16.88 -15.77 6.56
CA LEU A 293 -16.37 -16.98 7.19
C LEU A 293 -16.46 -18.15 6.21
N ILE A 294 -15.32 -18.75 5.85
CA ILE A 294 -15.30 -19.95 5.01
C ILE A 294 -15.28 -21.20 5.88
N VAL A 295 -16.37 -21.97 5.85
CA VAL A 295 -16.53 -23.26 6.52
C VAL A 295 -16.35 -24.38 5.52
N THR A 296 -15.36 -25.25 5.77
CA THR A 296 -15.18 -26.50 5.01
C THR A 296 -15.64 -27.68 5.86
N THR A 297 -16.45 -28.55 5.26
CA THR A 297 -16.94 -29.77 5.92
C THR A 297 -16.12 -30.98 5.51
N SER A 298 -16.19 -32.04 6.31
CA SER A 298 -15.57 -33.35 6.02
C SER A 298 -16.14 -34.04 4.77
N SER A 299 -17.25 -33.56 4.23
CA SER A 299 -17.83 -33.95 2.94
C SER A 299 -17.28 -33.14 1.74
N ASN A 300 -16.19 -32.38 1.92
CA ASN A 300 -15.61 -31.49 0.91
C ASN A 300 -16.60 -30.41 0.40
N GLN A 301 -17.58 -30.02 1.22
CA GLN A 301 -18.47 -28.90 0.90
C GLN A 301 -17.88 -27.63 1.49
N VAL A 302 -17.90 -26.55 0.69
CA VAL A 302 -17.40 -25.23 1.08
C VAL A 302 -18.58 -24.28 1.21
N TYR A 303 -18.64 -23.58 2.34
CA TYR A 303 -19.64 -22.56 2.62
C TYR A 303 -18.93 -21.25 2.95
N ALA A 304 -19.12 -20.23 2.11
CA ALA A 304 -18.90 -18.83 2.45
C ALA A 304 -20.12 -18.29 3.23
N PHE A 305 -19.91 -17.89 4.47
CA PHE A 305 -20.93 -17.36 5.37
C PHE A 305 -20.67 -15.89 5.62
N ASP A 306 -21.66 -15.05 5.32
CA ASP A 306 -21.61 -13.63 5.67
C ASP A 306 -21.91 -13.50 7.17
N VAL A 307 -20.89 -13.15 7.95
CA VAL A 307 -20.95 -13.04 9.41
C VAL A 307 -21.83 -11.87 9.85
N GLU A 308 -21.88 -10.78 9.07
CA GLU A 308 -22.69 -9.60 9.39
C GLU A 308 -24.16 -9.87 9.09
N ALA A 309 -24.45 -10.40 7.90
CA ALA A 309 -25.81 -10.70 7.50
C ALA A 309 -26.35 -12.01 8.12
N ARG A 310 -25.51 -12.77 8.83
CA ARG A 310 -25.82 -14.06 9.48
C ARG A 310 -26.46 -15.07 8.53
N GLN A 311 -26.05 -15.04 7.27
CA GLN A 311 -26.63 -15.86 6.21
C GLN A 311 -25.55 -16.41 5.29
N LEU A 312 -25.87 -17.51 4.61
CA LEU A 312 -25.01 -18.08 3.60
C LEU A 312 -24.87 -17.09 2.44
N GLY A 313 -23.63 -16.74 2.08
CA GLY A 313 -23.36 -15.87 0.95
C GLY A 313 -23.88 -16.48 -0.35
N GLU A 314 -24.29 -15.64 -1.31
CA GLU A 314 -24.92 -16.11 -2.55
C GLU A 314 -24.08 -17.13 -3.32
N TRP A 315 -22.75 -17.04 -3.21
CA TRP A 315 -21.81 -17.99 -3.81
C TRP A 315 -21.99 -19.41 -3.26
N SER A 316 -22.21 -19.55 -1.95
CA SER A 316 -22.42 -20.85 -1.28
C SER A 316 -23.71 -21.54 -1.71
N VAL A 317 -24.72 -20.76 -2.06
CA VAL A 317 -26.01 -21.27 -2.56
C VAL A 317 -25.88 -21.82 -3.97
N ARG A 318 -24.93 -21.29 -4.77
CA ARG A 318 -24.70 -21.68 -6.17
C ARG A 318 -23.63 -22.75 -6.35
N ASN A 319 -22.63 -22.82 -5.45
CA ASN A 319 -21.41 -23.63 -5.63
C ASN A 319 -21.15 -24.68 -4.53
N THR A 320 -22.19 -25.12 -3.80
CA THR A 320 -22.10 -25.97 -2.60
C THR A 320 -21.30 -27.27 -2.76
N PHE A 321 -21.19 -27.80 -3.98
CA PHE A 321 -20.55 -29.10 -4.29
C PHE A 321 -19.28 -28.98 -5.14
N VAL A 322 -18.77 -27.76 -5.39
CA VAL A 322 -17.61 -27.55 -6.24
C VAL A 322 -16.52 -26.89 -5.42
N LEU A 323 -15.40 -27.60 -5.23
CA LEU A 323 -14.18 -27.00 -4.68
C LEU A 323 -13.60 -26.04 -5.73
N PRO A 324 -13.46 -24.74 -5.41
CA PRO A 324 -12.86 -23.79 -6.32
C PRO A 324 -11.40 -24.16 -6.60
N LYS A 325 -10.98 -24.01 -7.85
CA LYS A 325 -9.64 -24.44 -8.30
C LYS A 325 -8.58 -23.37 -8.04
N ARG A 326 -9.01 -22.13 -7.77
CA ARG A 326 -8.13 -20.97 -7.55
C ARG A 326 -8.68 -20.11 -6.41
N PHE A 327 -7.77 -19.48 -5.66
CA PHE A 327 -8.10 -18.61 -4.52
C PHE A 327 -8.95 -17.39 -4.91
N HIS A 328 -8.78 -16.89 -6.14
CA HIS A 328 -9.53 -15.76 -6.72
C HIS A 328 -11.01 -16.06 -7.01
N GLU A 329 -11.47 -17.30 -6.82
CA GLU A 329 -12.87 -17.68 -7.01
C GLU A 329 -13.74 -17.37 -5.77
N PHE A 330 -13.12 -16.96 -4.65
CA PHE A 330 -13.83 -16.54 -3.44
C PHE A 330 -14.02 -15.03 -3.38
N PRO A 331 -15.22 -14.55 -2.99
CA PRO A 331 -15.43 -13.13 -2.72
C PRO A 331 -14.88 -12.75 -1.33
N GLY A 332 -13.97 -11.77 -1.30
CA GLY A 332 -13.48 -11.15 -0.07
C GLY A 332 -12.24 -11.81 0.57
N GLU A 333 -11.80 -11.24 1.69
CA GLU A 333 -10.69 -11.75 2.49
C GLU A 333 -11.10 -13.03 3.25
N VAL A 334 -10.33 -14.11 3.10
CA VAL A 334 -10.69 -15.43 3.61
C VAL A 334 -10.11 -15.67 5.00
N ILE A 335 -10.96 -15.68 6.02
CA ILE A 335 -10.61 -16.17 7.36
C ILE A 335 -11.17 -17.60 7.50
N GLY A 336 -10.28 -18.61 7.48
CA GLY A 336 -10.66 -20.03 7.47
C GLY A 336 -10.57 -20.71 8.83
N LEU A 337 -11.55 -21.55 9.17
CA LEU A 337 -11.49 -22.53 10.26
C LEU A 337 -11.71 -23.94 9.70
N SER A 338 -10.81 -24.87 10.00
CA SER A 338 -10.94 -26.27 9.62
C SER A 338 -11.30 -27.12 10.85
N PHE A 339 -12.35 -27.93 10.74
CA PHE A 339 -12.74 -28.88 11.78
C PHE A 339 -12.35 -30.30 11.35
N PRO A 340 -11.68 -31.08 12.21
CA PRO A 340 -11.41 -32.47 11.91
C PRO A 340 -12.72 -33.29 11.85
N PRO A 341 -12.74 -34.41 11.11
CA PRO A 341 -13.91 -35.28 11.03
C PRO A 341 -14.30 -35.75 12.42
N SER A 342 -15.60 -35.74 12.74
CA SER A 342 -16.09 -36.19 14.03
C SER A 342 -15.88 -37.71 14.17
N ALA A 343 -14.79 -38.08 14.83
CA ALA A 343 -14.68 -39.41 15.40
C ALA A 343 -15.69 -39.50 16.56
N ARG A 344 -16.58 -40.49 16.50
CA ARG A 344 -17.51 -40.81 17.59
C ARG A 344 -16.73 -40.92 18.92
N VAL A 345 -17.11 -40.07 19.87
CA VAL A 345 -17.03 -40.22 21.34
C VAL A 345 -15.72 -40.82 21.89
N GLU A 346 -14.82 -39.98 22.41
CA GLU A 346 -14.47 -39.91 23.86
C GLU A 346 -13.35 -38.89 24.14
N SER A 347 -13.51 -38.15 25.24
CA SER A 347 -12.47 -37.45 26.03
C SER A 347 -11.69 -36.29 25.38
N GLN A 348 -12.05 -35.06 25.81
CA GLN A 348 -11.22 -33.85 25.96
C GLN A 348 -9.82 -33.86 25.34
N ARG A 349 -9.59 -32.97 24.36
CA ARG A 349 -8.31 -32.25 24.16
C ARG A 349 -8.48 -31.05 23.21
N SER A 350 -7.70 -30.01 23.49
CA SER A 350 -7.75 -28.64 22.98
C SER A 350 -7.67 -28.51 21.47
N CYS A 351 -8.47 -27.60 20.90
CA CYS A 351 -8.26 -27.08 19.55
C CYS A 351 -6.96 -26.26 19.51
N PHE A 352 -6.02 -26.66 18.66
CA PHE A 352 -4.86 -25.87 18.29
C PHE A 352 -5.24 -24.94 17.14
N VAL A 353 -4.92 -23.65 17.28
CA VAL A 353 -4.85 -22.69 16.17
C VAL A 353 -3.60 -23.06 15.37
N GLN A 354 -3.76 -23.54 14.14
CA GLN A 354 -2.65 -23.68 13.20
C GLN A 354 -2.62 -22.44 12.31
N THR A 355 -1.77 -21.48 12.67
CA THR A 355 -1.25 -20.51 11.72
C THR A 355 -0.27 -21.25 10.81
N THR A 356 -0.61 -21.42 9.54
CA THR A 356 0.29 -22.05 8.57
C THR A 356 1.47 -21.13 8.30
N THR A 357 2.58 -21.40 9.00
CA THR A 357 3.93 -21.03 8.60
C THR A 357 4.38 -21.97 7.48
N THR A 358 4.91 -21.40 6.41
CA THR A 358 5.56 -22.14 5.32
C THR A 358 6.84 -22.83 5.82
N PRO A 359 7.12 -24.10 5.46
CA PRO A 359 8.39 -24.74 5.80
C PRO A 359 9.47 -24.39 4.77
N SER A 360 10.67 -24.06 5.25
CA SER A 360 11.89 -23.93 4.46
C SER A 360 12.41 -25.30 3.97
N PRO A 361 13.21 -25.35 2.88
CA PRO A 361 13.69 -26.60 2.30
C PRO A 361 14.99 -27.07 2.99
N ILE A 362 15.12 -28.39 3.21
CA ILE A 362 16.39 -29.05 3.57
C ILE A 362 16.75 -30.02 2.45
N PRO A 363 18.04 -30.10 2.04
CA PRO A 363 18.45 -30.66 0.76
C PRO A 363 18.56 -32.19 0.78
N PHE A 364 18.40 -32.76 -0.42
CA PHE A 364 18.75 -34.13 -0.74
C PHE A 364 20.24 -34.41 -0.47
N TRP A 365 20.51 -35.44 0.35
CA TRP A 365 21.47 -36.52 0.08
C TRP A 365 20.92 -37.82 0.65
#